data_AF-A0A2E3DS01-F1
#
_entry.id   AF-A0A2E3DS01-F1
#
_cell.length_a   1.000
_cell.length_b   1.000
_cell.length_c   1.000
_cell.angle_alpha   90.00
_cell.angle_beta   90.00
_cell.angle_gamma   90.00
#
_symmetry.space_group_name_H-M   'P 1'
#
loop_
_entity.id
_entity.type
_entity.pdbx_description
1 polymer ?
#
loop_
_entity_poly.entity_id
_entity_poly.type
_entity_poly.pdbx_seq_one_letter_code
_entity_poly.pdbx_strand_id
1 'polypeptide(L)'
;MITVFILFFSVVLPNTIYCPTNDQPSTRSLYSIGDTLSYQDQSLQIPVCNGEGNYSTGDSFSFLDLNGNENGGDYKISIISMNATW
;
A
#
# COMPACT_ATOMS: atom_id res chain seq x y z
N MET A 1 -1.73 24.99 44.16
CA MET A 1 -2.88 25.01 43.23
C MET A 1 -2.39 25.48 41.85
N ILE A 2 -1.62 24.66 41.14
CA ILE A 2 -1.17 24.92 39.75
C ILE A 2 -0.75 23.64 39.00
N THR A 3 -0.63 22.49 39.66
CA THR A 3 -0.15 21.24 39.05
C THR A 3 -1.23 20.34 38.43
N VAL A 4 -2.48 20.79 38.30
CA VAL A 4 -3.61 19.94 37.80
C VAL A 4 -3.96 20.22 36.33
N PHE A 5 -3.26 21.14 35.66
CA PHE A 5 -3.62 21.56 34.29
C PHE A 5 -2.81 20.87 33.16
N ILE A 6 -2.03 19.83 33.48
CA ILE A 6 -1.22 19.06 32.47
C ILE A 6 -1.91 17.72 32.10
N LEU A 7 -3.12 17.48 32.60
CA LEU A 7 -3.91 16.26 32.30
C LEU A 7 -5.07 16.47 31.32
N PHE A 8 -5.09 17.58 30.59
CA PHE A 8 -6.06 17.78 29.51
C PHE A 8 -5.34 17.71 28.16
N PHE A 9 -5.59 16.61 27.46
CA PHE A 9 -5.48 16.48 26.03
C PHE A 9 -4.06 16.55 25.45
N SER A 10 -3.27 15.50 25.68
CA SER A 10 -2.73 14.81 24.52
C SER A 10 -3.91 14.21 23.76
N VAL A 11 -4.62 15.05 22.98
CA VAL A 11 -5.38 14.54 21.83
C VAL A 11 -4.32 13.80 21.04
N VAL A 12 -4.33 12.48 21.12
CA VAL A 12 -3.69 11.66 20.11
C VAL A 12 -4.51 11.95 18.88
N LEU A 13 -4.10 12.98 18.11
CA LEU A 13 -4.53 13.11 16.74
C LEU A 13 -4.18 11.74 16.16
N PRO A 14 -5.14 10.93 15.70
CA PRO A 14 -4.75 9.85 14.82
C PRO A 14 -3.93 10.54 13.75
N ASN A 15 -2.65 10.17 13.61
CA ASN A 15 -1.88 10.55 12.44
C ASN A 15 -2.62 9.87 11.30
N THR A 16 -3.65 10.53 10.78
CA THR A 16 -4.33 10.12 9.56
C THR A 16 -3.33 10.45 8.49
N ILE A 17 -2.32 9.59 8.33
CA ILE A 17 -1.67 9.42 7.05
C ILE A 17 -2.81 8.93 6.17
N TYR A 18 -3.51 9.91 5.61
CA TYR A 18 -4.68 9.76 4.78
C TYR A 18 -4.19 8.93 3.60
N CYS A 19 -4.61 7.66 3.54
CA CYS A 19 -4.39 6.88 2.34
C CYS A 19 -5.38 7.42 1.31
N PRO A 20 -4.92 8.16 0.29
CA PRO A 20 -5.86 8.62 -0.72
C PRO A 20 -6.42 7.39 -1.41
N THR A 21 -7.71 7.12 -1.22
CA THR A 21 -8.48 6.32 -2.16
C THR A 21 -8.60 7.20 -3.39
N ASN A 22 -7.54 7.21 -4.20
CA ASN A 22 -7.55 7.95 -5.43
C ASN A 22 -8.63 7.28 -6.28
N ASP A 23 -9.79 7.90 -6.38
CA ASP A 23 -10.88 7.54 -7.32
C ASP A 23 -10.43 7.83 -8.76
N GLN A 24 -9.14 7.62 -9.06
CA GLN A 24 -8.66 7.59 -10.42
C GLN A 24 -9.28 6.36 -11.07
N PRO A 25 -9.88 6.53 -12.27
CA PRO A 25 -10.35 5.40 -13.04
C PRO A 25 -9.12 4.59 -13.45
N SER A 26 -8.74 3.63 -12.60
CA SER A 26 -7.88 2.54 -13.02
C SER A 26 -8.57 1.89 -14.20
N THR A 27 -7.92 1.92 -15.36
CA THR A 27 -8.33 1.09 -16.48
C THR A 27 -8.32 -0.33 -15.96
N ARG A 28 -9.51 -0.92 -15.81
CA ARG A 28 -9.67 -2.25 -15.23
C ARG A 28 -8.98 -3.27 -16.12
N SER A 29 -7.81 -3.74 -15.69
CA SER A 29 -7.12 -4.84 -16.35
C SER A 29 -7.81 -6.15 -15.98
N LEU A 30 -8.29 -6.87 -17.00
CA LEU A 30 -9.02 -8.14 -16.85
C LEU A 30 -8.08 -9.29 -17.20
N TYR A 31 -7.85 -10.17 -16.23
CA TYR A 31 -6.98 -11.34 -16.35
C TYR A 31 -7.76 -12.62 -16.02
N SER A 32 -7.44 -13.70 -16.71
CA SER A 32 -7.94 -15.05 -16.48
C SER A 32 -6.92 -15.90 -15.72
N ILE A 33 -7.37 -17.06 -15.22
CA ILE A 33 -6.49 -18.02 -14.53
C ILE A 33 -5.40 -18.48 -15.51
N GLY A 34 -4.14 -18.31 -15.11
CA GLY A 34 -2.97 -18.66 -15.92
C GLY A 34 -2.37 -17.51 -16.72
N ASP A 35 -3.02 -16.34 -16.76
CA ASP A 35 -2.45 -15.16 -17.40
C ASP A 35 -1.30 -14.57 -16.58
N THR A 36 -0.39 -13.88 -17.26
CA THR A 36 0.72 -13.12 -16.65
C THR A 36 0.44 -11.62 -16.68
N LEU A 37 0.79 -10.92 -15.59
CA LEU A 37 0.62 -9.47 -15.51
C LEU A 37 1.53 -8.75 -16.53
N SER A 38 0.96 -7.83 -17.31
CA SER A 38 1.73 -6.98 -18.23
C SER A 38 2.72 -6.08 -17.47
N TYR A 39 3.83 -5.69 -18.10
CA TYR A 39 4.79 -4.77 -17.49
C TYR A 39 4.13 -3.44 -17.08
N GLN A 40 3.26 -2.90 -17.93
CA GLN A 40 2.53 -1.66 -17.65
C GLN A 40 1.67 -1.79 -16.39
N ASP A 41 0.96 -2.91 -16.23
CA ASP A 41 0.16 -3.16 -15.02
C ASP A 41 1.04 -3.42 -13.80
N GLN A 42 2.23 -4.00 -13.98
CA GLN A 42 3.17 -4.16 -12.87
C GLN A 42 3.65 -2.80 -12.36
N SER A 43 3.88 -1.84 -13.27
CA SER A 43 4.37 -0.49 -12.97
C SER A 43 3.34 0.43 -12.29
N LEU A 44 2.10 -0.04 -12.08
CA LEU A 44 1.08 0.72 -11.38
C LEU A 44 1.50 0.98 -9.93
N GLN A 45 1.40 2.24 -9.53
CA GLN A 45 1.73 2.71 -8.20
C GLN A 45 0.48 2.71 -7.32
N ILE A 46 0.54 1.96 -6.22
CA ILE A 46 -0.54 1.74 -5.27
C ILE A 46 -0.08 2.30 -3.91
N PRO A 47 -0.84 3.22 -3.29
CA PRO A 47 -0.45 3.77 -1.99
C PRO A 47 -0.54 2.70 -0.89
N VAL A 48 0.50 2.63 -0.06
CA VAL A 48 0.55 1.73 1.10
C VAL A 48 -0.25 2.36 2.24
N CYS A 49 -1.42 1.79 2.53
CA CYS A 49 -2.28 2.30 3.61
C CYS A 49 -1.93 1.75 5.00
N ASN A 50 -1.26 0.60 5.06
CA ASN A 50 -0.79 -0.03 6.30
C ASN A 50 0.64 -0.49 6.10
N GLY A 51 1.60 0.37 6.45
CA GLY A 51 3.02 0.08 6.28
C GLY A 51 3.50 -1.05 7.19
N GLU A 52 4.26 -1.98 6.61
CA GLU A 52 4.96 -3.05 7.32
C GLU A 52 6.29 -3.36 6.61
N GLY A 53 7.26 -3.86 7.37
CA GLY A 53 8.56 -4.27 6.85
C GLY A 53 9.32 -3.06 6.29
N ASN A 54 9.55 -3.07 4.97
CA ASN A 54 10.29 -2.02 4.26
C ASN A 54 9.41 -0.87 3.77
N TYR A 55 8.09 -0.93 3.97
CA TYR A 55 7.15 0.10 3.56
C TYR A 55 6.55 0.82 4.77
N SER A 56 6.51 2.14 4.71
CA SER A 56 5.78 3.01 5.63
C SER A 56 4.41 3.38 5.04
N THR A 57 3.47 3.75 5.91
CA THR A 57 2.18 4.27 5.44
C THR A 57 2.41 5.56 4.63
N GLY A 58 1.82 5.62 3.44
CA GLY A 58 2.01 6.71 2.47
C GLY A 58 3.07 6.42 1.40
N ASP A 59 3.83 5.34 1.53
CA ASP A 59 4.74 4.89 0.47
C ASP A 59 3.96 4.41 -0.77
N SER A 60 4.66 4.26 -1.88
CA SER A 60 4.11 3.75 -3.14
C SER A 60 4.63 2.35 -3.39
N PHE A 61 3.72 1.40 -3.54
CA PHE A 61 4.00 0.00 -3.88
C PHE A 61 3.70 -0.27 -5.36
N SER A 62 4.55 -1.06 -6.01
CA SER A 62 4.34 -1.56 -7.37
C SER A 62 4.67 -3.06 -7.42
N PHE A 63 4.04 -3.81 -8.33
CA PHE A 63 4.43 -5.20 -8.52
C PHE A 63 5.85 -5.36 -9.10
N LEU A 64 6.44 -4.29 -9.64
CA LEU A 64 7.85 -4.27 -10.02
C LEU A 64 8.78 -4.52 -8.82
N ASP A 65 8.36 -4.11 -7.60
CA ASP A 65 9.14 -4.35 -6.39
C ASP A 65 9.28 -5.86 -6.09
N LEU A 66 8.35 -6.67 -6.60
CA LEU A 66 8.34 -8.13 -6.49
C LEU A 66 8.89 -8.83 -7.74
N ASN A 67 9.18 -8.09 -8.81
CA ASN A 67 9.71 -8.65 -10.04
C ASN A 67 11.25 -8.73 -9.97
N GLY A 68 11.76 -9.96 -9.88
CA GLY A 68 13.20 -10.25 -9.82
C GLY A 68 14.03 -9.63 -10.95
N ASN A 69 13.44 -9.45 -12.14
CA ASN A 69 14.13 -8.83 -13.28
C ASN A 69 14.31 -7.31 -13.11
N GLU A 70 13.46 -6.67 -12.31
CA GLU A 70 13.38 -5.21 -12.16
C GLU A 70 13.93 -4.75 -10.80
N ASN A 71 13.96 -5.62 -9.80
CA ASN A 71 14.43 -5.32 -8.43
C ASN A 71 15.89 -5.74 -8.16
N GLY A 72 16.70 -5.92 -9.21
CA GLY A 72 18.13 -6.24 -9.09
C GLY A 72 18.46 -7.73 -8.93
N GLY A 73 17.56 -8.63 -9.34
CA GLY A 73 17.78 -10.08 -9.32
C GLY A 73 17.26 -10.77 -8.06
N ASP A 74 16.42 -10.12 -7.25
CA ASP A 74 15.88 -10.68 -6.01
C ASP A 74 14.52 -11.36 -6.28
N TYR A 75 14.58 -12.62 -6.74
CA TYR A 75 13.41 -13.42 -7.07
C TYR A 75 12.74 -14.00 -5.81
N LYS A 76 11.45 -13.66 -5.61
CA LYS A 76 10.65 -14.15 -4.48
C LYS A 76 9.31 -14.72 -4.95
N ILE A 77 8.83 -15.73 -4.23
CA ILE A 77 7.43 -16.18 -4.36
C ILE A 77 6.58 -15.32 -3.43
N SER A 78 5.62 -14.61 -4.01
CA SER A 78 4.69 -13.76 -3.27
C SER A 78 3.27 -14.32 -3.39
N ILE A 79 2.52 -14.29 -2.29
CA ILE A 79 1.12 -14.73 -2.24
C ILE A 79 0.27 -13.51 -1.87
N ILE A 80 -0.67 -13.15 -2.74
CA ILE A 80 -1.57 -12.01 -2.52
C ILE A 80 -2.95 -12.59 -2.18
N SER A 81 -3.43 -12.25 -0.99
CA SER A 81 -4.79 -12.59 -0.55
C SER A 81 -5.66 -11.35 -0.65
N MET A 82 -6.76 -11.45 -1.40
CA MET A 82 -7.76 -10.39 -1.52
C MET A 82 -9.04 -10.82 -0.82
N ASN A 83 -9.51 -10.01 0.12
CA ASN A 83 -10.84 -10.17 0.71
C ASN A 83 -11.75 -9.07 0.16
N ALA A 84 -12.75 -9.45 -0.62
CA ALA A 84 -13.74 -8.52 -1.15
C ALA A 84 -15.01 -8.61 -0.32
N THR A 85 -15.44 -7.50 0.27
CA THR A 85 -16.80 -7.35 0.81
C THR A 85 -17.72 -6.89 -0.32
N TRP A 86 -18.89 -7.52 -0.42
CA TRP A 86 -19.96 -7.13 -1.35
C TRP A 86 -20.89 -6.09 -0.72
#